data_AF-A0A975HQC4-F1
#
_entry.id   AF-A0A975HQC4-F1
#
_cell.length_a   1.000
_cell.length_b   1.000
_cell.length_c   1.000
_cell.angle_alpha   90.00
_cell.angle_beta   90.00
_cell.angle_gamma   90.00
#
_symmetry.space_group_name_H-M   'P 1'
#
loop_
_entity.id
_entity.type
_entity.pdbx_description
1 polymer ?
#
loop_
_entity_poly.entity_id
_entity_poly.type
_entity_poly.pdbx_seq_one_letter_code
_entity_poly.pdbx_strand_id
1 'polypeptide(L)'
;MRRLTVEHRTQYHYAEPVHFGQHRLMLRPRDSHGLRLHSAKLTLSPTGNVRYVYDIFGNSIALVDFHTGGTELLIESVLELDVYSTPELDGLIDPAAVTYPFVYSSDDRFDASQMVTRHYADDGEVKAWVSAFVVPGRPVDTLDLLNTLNAAVHERFTYNARYEEGTQPPAKTLALGSGTCRDFALLFIEAVRELGFAARFVTGYLYTPHLDLSLDQEFRGAGATHAWAEVYLPGAGWIAFDPTNALVGTDHLVRVAVVRDPRQASPIGGTFSGSATAFLSMDVAVFVSSRPAPPWPEPEISIMPLGARPEPIPSSAGGAEPPKEENALPEDEASEEALDGERSLPAAPACEGTSIAGEILPEAVISPSAPITVETASPGAADGVPDEDGPAILDVASIEAQASEADGADTARL
;
A
#
# COMPACT_ATOMS: atom_id res chain seq x y z
N MET A 1 -16.58 0.50 -17.11
CA MET A 1 -16.97 0.20 -15.72
C MET A 1 -16.81 -1.29 -15.52
N ARG A 2 -16.07 -1.69 -14.49
CA ARG A 2 -15.84 -3.07 -14.11
C ARG A 2 -16.12 -3.24 -12.62
N ARG A 3 -16.94 -4.23 -12.27
CA ARG A 3 -17.16 -4.61 -10.87
C ARG A 3 -16.10 -5.64 -10.48
N LEU A 4 -15.44 -5.43 -9.36
CA LEU A 4 -14.37 -6.28 -8.86
C LEU A 4 -14.63 -6.66 -7.39
N THR A 5 -14.24 -7.88 -7.06
CA THR A 5 -13.99 -8.32 -5.68
C THR A 5 -12.49 -8.38 -5.48
N VAL A 6 -12.00 -7.76 -4.41
CA VAL A 6 -10.60 -7.87 -3.98
C VAL A 6 -10.57 -8.58 -2.63
N GLU A 7 -9.79 -9.65 -2.55
CA GLU A 7 -9.52 -10.37 -1.31
C GLU A 7 -8.03 -10.28 -1.05
N HIS A 8 -7.65 -9.84 0.13
CA HIS A 8 -6.27 -9.75 0.58
C HIS A 8 -6.19 -10.45 1.92
N ARG A 9 -5.34 -11.47 2.02
CA ARG A 9 -5.02 -12.17 3.25
C ARG A 9 -3.52 -12.11 3.51
N THR A 10 -3.14 -11.62 4.69
CA THR A 10 -1.77 -11.72 5.20
C THR A 10 -1.81 -12.49 6.51
N GLN A 11 -1.00 -13.54 6.61
CA GLN A 11 -0.87 -14.36 7.82
C GLN A 11 0.60 -14.39 8.26
N TYR A 12 0.85 -14.11 9.52
CA TYR A 12 2.17 -14.19 10.15
C TYR A 12 2.18 -15.36 11.13
N HIS A 13 3.28 -16.11 11.11
CA HIS A 13 3.51 -17.22 12.01
C HIS A 13 4.73 -16.96 12.91
N TYR A 14 4.55 -17.27 14.19
CA TYR A 14 5.57 -17.10 15.22
C TYR A 14 5.78 -18.40 16.00
N ALA A 15 7.04 -18.68 16.36
CA ALA A 15 7.45 -19.87 17.10
C ALA A 15 6.92 -19.90 18.53
N GLU A 16 6.65 -18.73 19.08
CA GLU A 16 6.15 -18.51 20.44
C GLU A 16 5.20 -17.30 20.47
N PRO A 17 4.36 -17.17 21.51
CA PRO A 17 3.45 -16.04 21.62
C PRO A 17 4.22 -14.71 21.69
N VAL A 18 3.91 -13.80 20.75
CA VAL A 18 4.44 -12.43 20.75
C VAL A 18 3.34 -11.43 21.09
N HIS A 19 3.72 -10.26 21.57
CA HIS A 19 2.79 -9.14 21.74
C HIS A 19 2.84 -8.22 20.52
N PHE A 20 1.72 -8.05 19.85
CA PHE A 20 1.60 -7.19 18.67
C PHE A 20 1.52 -5.71 19.09
N GLY A 21 2.42 -4.90 18.55
CA GLY A 21 2.32 -3.44 18.61
C GLY A 21 1.21 -2.92 17.68
N GLN A 22 1.04 -1.60 17.64
CA GLN A 22 0.06 -0.98 16.75
C GLN A 22 0.41 -1.28 15.30
N HIS A 23 -0.57 -1.76 14.54
CA HIS A 23 -0.45 -1.98 13.10
C HIS A 23 -1.13 -0.86 12.32
N ARG A 24 -0.60 -0.58 11.13
CA ARG A 24 -1.05 0.41 10.17
C ARG A 24 -1.36 -0.33 8.88
N LEU A 25 -2.63 -0.39 8.50
CA LEU A 25 -3.10 -1.12 7.32
C LEU A 25 -3.58 -0.14 6.25
N MET A 26 -3.07 -0.30 5.05
CA MET A 26 -3.31 0.51 3.86
C MET A 26 -3.91 -0.41 2.78
N LEU A 27 -5.06 -1.00 3.11
CA LEU A 27 -5.72 -2.03 2.31
C LEU A 27 -7.02 -1.56 1.65
N ARG A 28 -7.56 -0.42 2.12
CA ARG A 28 -8.87 0.12 1.72
C ARG A 28 -8.68 1.33 0.79
N PRO A 29 -9.17 1.29 -0.46
CA PRO A 29 -9.07 2.43 -1.37
C PRO A 29 -9.98 3.60 -0.93
N ARG A 30 -9.66 4.80 -1.41
CA ARG A 30 -10.52 5.99 -1.28
C ARG A 30 -11.39 6.15 -2.52
N ASP A 31 -12.68 6.43 -2.29
CA ASP A 31 -13.64 6.69 -3.36
C ASP A 31 -13.29 7.91 -4.22
N SER A 32 -13.61 7.82 -5.50
CA SER A 32 -13.42 8.89 -6.48
C SER A 32 -14.34 8.70 -7.71
N HIS A 33 -14.21 9.56 -8.71
CA HIS A 33 -14.89 9.35 -10.00
C HIS A 33 -14.36 8.11 -10.76
N GLY A 34 -13.13 7.68 -10.48
CA GLY A 34 -12.51 6.50 -11.10
C GLY A 34 -12.74 5.19 -10.33
N LEU A 35 -13.24 5.27 -9.08
CA LEU A 35 -13.45 4.11 -8.22
C LEU A 35 -14.59 4.36 -7.25
N ARG A 36 -15.54 3.43 -7.18
CA ARG A 36 -16.62 3.42 -6.20
C ARG A 36 -16.54 2.16 -5.35
N LEU A 37 -16.28 2.30 -4.06
CA LEU A 37 -16.32 1.23 -3.08
C LEU A 37 -17.77 0.99 -2.62
N HIS A 38 -18.23 -0.26 -2.71
CA HIS A 38 -19.55 -0.66 -2.22
C HIS A 38 -19.46 -1.24 -0.81
N SER A 39 -18.49 -2.10 -0.58
CA SER A 39 -18.26 -2.72 0.72
C SER A 39 -16.76 -2.90 0.97
N ALA A 40 -16.38 -2.83 2.24
CA ALA A 40 -15.04 -3.14 2.72
C ALA A 40 -15.15 -3.81 4.09
N LYS A 41 -14.75 -5.07 4.15
CA LYS A 41 -14.72 -5.88 5.36
C LYS A 41 -13.28 -6.15 5.75
N LEU A 42 -12.94 -5.87 7.01
CA LEU A 42 -11.66 -6.19 7.61
C LEU A 42 -11.89 -7.21 8.73
N THR A 43 -11.29 -8.39 8.60
CA THR A 43 -11.29 -9.44 9.61
C THR A 43 -9.88 -9.56 10.19
N LEU A 44 -9.79 -9.69 11.51
CA LEU A 44 -8.53 -9.73 12.25
C LEU A 44 -8.56 -10.91 13.23
N SER A 45 -7.46 -11.66 13.31
CA SER A 45 -7.23 -12.63 14.37
C SER A 45 -5.79 -12.53 14.86
N PRO A 46 -5.53 -12.16 16.13
CA PRO A 46 -6.51 -11.84 17.17
C PRO A 46 -7.36 -10.61 16.87
N THR A 47 -8.46 -10.43 17.60
CA THR A 47 -9.29 -9.22 17.45
C THR A 47 -8.55 -7.99 17.99
N GLY A 48 -8.86 -6.83 17.42
CA GLY A 48 -8.27 -5.56 17.83
C GLY A 48 -9.24 -4.39 17.66
N ASN A 49 -8.90 -3.27 18.29
CA ASN A 49 -9.59 -2.01 18.06
C ASN A 49 -9.10 -1.40 16.75
N VAL A 50 -10.03 -1.06 15.86
CA VAL A 50 -9.71 -0.47 14.55
C VAL A 50 -10.11 1.00 14.55
N ARG A 51 -9.18 1.89 14.20
CA ARG A 51 -9.42 3.31 14.01
C ARG A 51 -8.96 3.74 12.61
N TYR A 52 -9.87 4.29 11.83
CA TYR A 52 -9.53 4.83 10.51
C TYR A 52 -9.03 6.27 10.61
N VAL A 53 -7.96 6.58 9.88
CA VAL A 53 -7.39 7.91 9.72
C VAL A 53 -7.08 8.20 8.26
N TYR A 54 -6.86 9.47 7.95
CA TYR A 54 -6.33 9.90 6.67
C TYR A 54 -4.94 10.50 6.87
N ASP A 55 -3.99 10.15 6.01
CA ASP A 55 -2.71 10.85 5.93
C ASP A 55 -2.81 12.14 5.10
N ILE A 56 -1.69 12.84 4.93
CA ILE A 56 -1.61 14.08 4.15
C ILE A 56 -1.97 13.89 2.67
N PHE A 57 -1.83 12.68 2.13
CA PHE A 57 -2.22 12.34 0.76
C PHE A 57 -3.70 11.95 0.69
N GLY A 58 -4.36 11.82 1.84
CA GLY A 58 -5.75 11.41 1.95
C GLY A 58 -5.95 9.91 1.77
N ASN A 59 -4.92 9.10 1.95
CA ASN A 59 -5.02 7.63 1.94
C ASN A 59 -5.79 7.15 3.17
N SER A 60 -6.66 6.16 3.00
CA SER A 60 -7.41 5.57 4.12
C SER A 60 -6.54 4.55 4.83
N ILE A 61 -6.27 4.78 6.11
CA ILE A 61 -5.38 3.94 6.92
C ILE A 61 -6.15 3.41 8.11
N ALA A 62 -6.17 2.09 8.30
CA ALA A 62 -6.68 1.46 9.51
C ALA A 62 -5.52 1.32 10.51
N LEU A 63 -5.63 1.98 11.66
CA LEU A 63 -4.75 1.75 12.80
C LEU A 63 -5.38 0.67 13.68
N VAL A 64 -4.64 -0.37 13.99
CA VAL A 64 -5.12 -1.55 14.70
C VAL A 64 -4.30 -1.77 15.97
N ASP A 65 -4.99 -1.75 17.11
CA ASP A 65 -4.44 -2.12 18.40
C ASP A 65 -5.02 -3.47 18.81
N PHE A 66 -4.22 -4.54 18.71
CA PHE A 66 -4.65 -5.91 19.01
C PHE A 66 -4.91 -6.10 20.50
N HIS A 67 -5.97 -6.85 20.84
CA HIS A 67 -6.36 -7.09 22.23
C HIS A 67 -5.44 -8.09 22.92
N THR A 68 -4.92 -9.05 22.16
CA THR A 68 -4.03 -10.09 22.66
C THR A 68 -2.86 -10.31 21.71
N GLY A 69 -1.76 -10.82 22.27
CA GLY A 69 -0.70 -11.44 21.50
C GLY A 69 -1.11 -12.81 20.97
N GLY A 70 -0.19 -13.48 20.27
CA GLY A 70 -0.41 -14.82 19.73
C GLY A 70 0.81 -15.37 19.01
N THR A 71 0.72 -16.65 18.64
CA THR A 71 1.67 -17.29 17.72
C THR A 71 1.29 -17.07 16.25
N GLU A 72 0.12 -16.47 16.01
CA GLU A 72 -0.37 -16.17 14.67
C GLU A 72 -1.03 -14.79 14.66
N LEU A 73 -0.85 -14.07 13.55
CA LEU A 73 -1.57 -12.86 13.23
C LEU A 73 -2.15 -12.97 11.82
N LEU A 74 -3.47 -12.88 11.70
CA LEU A 74 -4.21 -12.91 10.45
C LEU A 74 -4.88 -11.56 10.21
N ILE A 75 -4.68 -11.02 9.01
CA ILE A 75 -5.31 -9.81 8.52
C ILE A 75 -5.97 -10.13 7.18
N GLU A 76 -7.28 -10.04 7.12
CA GLU A 76 -8.05 -10.29 5.89
C GLU A 76 -8.88 -9.05 5.53
N SER A 77 -8.76 -8.60 4.29
CA SER A 77 -9.53 -7.50 3.72
C SER A 77 -10.29 -8.00 2.49
N VAL A 78 -11.62 -7.83 2.50
CA VAL A 78 -12.49 -8.11 1.36
C VAL A 78 -13.17 -6.82 0.92
N LEU A 79 -13.01 -6.47 -0.36
CA LEU A 79 -13.56 -5.27 -0.97
C LEU A 79 -14.48 -5.64 -2.13
N GLU A 80 -15.63 -4.98 -2.24
CA GLU A 80 -16.44 -4.98 -3.45
C GLU A 80 -16.48 -3.56 -4.00
N LEU A 81 -16.08 -3.37 -5.25
CA LEU A 81 -15.92 -2.05 -5.85
C LEU A 81 -16.20 -2.04 -7.35
N ASP A 82 -16.50 -0.85 -7.88
CA ASP A 82 -16.50 -0.58 -9.30
C ASP A 82 -15.28 0.29 -9.67
N VAL A 83 -14.58 -0.10 -10.74
CA VAL A 83 -13.51 0.70 -11.36
C VAL A 83 -14.03 1.25 -12.68
N TYR A 84 -13.74 2.51 -12.95
CA TYR A 84 -14.11 3.19 -14.18
C TYR A 84 -12.86 3.46 -15.01
N SER A 85 -12.91 3.07 -16.28
CA SER A 85 -11.81 3.24 -17.23
C SER A 85 -11.57 4.73 -17.48
N THR A 86 -10.30 5.12 -17.59
CA THR A 86 -9.92 6.47 -18.01
C THR A 86 -10.37 6.68 -19.46
N PRO A 87 -10.93 7.85 -19.81
CA PRO A 87 -11.20 8.18 -21.21
C PRO A 87 -9.91 8.19 -22.04
N GLU A 88 -10.04 8.23 -23.37
CA GLU A 88 -8.88 8.45 -24.25
C GLU A 88 -8.14 9.72 -23.82
N LEU A 89 -6.83 9.57 -23.57
CA LEU A 89 -5.98 10.65 -23.06
C LEU A 89 -5.73 11.73 -24.12
N ASP A 90 -5.75 11.33 -25.40
CA ASP A 90 -5.61 12.21 -26.54
C ASP A 90 -6.78 13.20 -26.58
N GLY A 91 -6.48 14.46 -26.31
CA GLY A 91 -7.47 15.55 -26.23
C GLY A 91 -7.87 15.95 -24.80
N LEU A 92 -7.42 15.22 -23.77
CA LEU A 92 -7.54 15.67 -22.37
C LEU A 92 -6.34 16.51 -21.92
N ILE A 93 -5.16 16.26 -22.50
CA ILE A 93 -3.94 17.01 -22.19
C ILE A 93 -4.11 18.46 -22.67
N ASP A 94 -3.76 19.43 -21.83
CA ASP A 94 -3.73 20.84 -22.18
C ASP A 94 -2.84 21.05 -23.42
N PRO A 95 -3.28 21.82 -24.44
CA PRO A 95 -2.49 22.09 -25.63
C PRO A 95 -1.05 22.56 -25.36
N ALA A 96 -0.80 23.26 -24.25
CA ALA A 96 0.54 23.70 -23.86
C ALA A 96 1.46 22.56 -23.39
N ALA A 97 0.89 21.42 -22.99
CA ALA A 97 1.59 20.25 -22.46
C ALA A 97 1.64 19.05 -23.42
N VAL A 98 0.99 19.14 -24.59
CA VAL A 98 1.01 18.07 -25.62
C VAL A 98 2.43 17.80 -26.13
N THR A 99 3.29 18.82 -26.17
CA THR A 99 4.67 18.69 -26.67
C THR A 99 5.68 18.93 -25.56
N TYR A 100 6.57 17.96 -25.34
CA TYR A 100 7.70 18.08 -24.42
C TYR A 100 8.90 18.76 -25.11
N PRO A 101 9.63 19.65 -24.42
CA PRO A 101 9.38 20.13 -23.06
C PRO A 101 8.28 21.18 -22.98
N PHE A 102 7.48 21.12 -21.91
CA PHE A 102 6.54 22.17 -21.52
C PHE A 102 6.87 22.71 -20.12
N VAL A 103 6.20 23.79 -19.74
CA VAL A 103 6.37 24.42 -18.43
C VAL A 103 5.04 24.38 -17.68
N TYR A 104 5.05 23.83 -16.46
CA TYR A 104 3.90 23.89 -15.56
C TYR A 104 3.50 25.34 -15.24
N SER A 105 2.21 25.56 -15.01
CA SER A 105 1.73 26.82 -14.46
C SER A 105 2.45 27.15 -13.14
N SER A 106 2.47 28.42 -12.74
CA SER A 106 3.13 28.81 -11.49
C SER A 106 2.53 28.11 -10.27
N ASP A 107 1.21 27.91 -10.28
CA ASP A 107 0.47 27.25 -9.21
C ASP A 107 0.80 25.75 -9.18
N ASP A 108 0.68 25.04 -10.32
CA ASP A 108 1.01 23.61 -10.39
C ASP A 108 2.47 23.34 -10.02
N ARG A 109 3.40 24.19 -10.47
CA ARG A 109 4.82 24.05 -10.14
C ARG A 109 5.07 24.20 -8.64
N PHE A 110 4.35 25.11 -7.99
CA PHE A 110 4.46 25.31 -6.54
C PHE A 110 3.89 24.10 -5.79
N ASP A 111 2.67 23.69 -6.12
CA ASP A 111 1.94 22.61 -5.45
C ASP A 111 2.58 21.23 -5.69
N ALA A 112 3.11 20.99 -6.89
CA ALA A 112 3.75 19.73 -7.27
C ALA A 112 5.27 19.72 -7.07
N SER A 113 5.87 20.77 -6.50
CA SER A 113 7.33 20.93 -6.39
C SER A 113 8.07 19.71 -5.81
N GLN A 114 7.49 19.08 -4.80
CA GLN A 114 8.03 17.87 -4.15
C GLN A 114 7.86 16.59 -4.98
N MET A 115 6.95 16.60 -5.95
CA MET A 115 6.68 15.49 -6.87
C MET A 115 7.47 15.61 -8.19
N VAL A 116 8.03 16.78 -8.50
CA VAL A 116 8.90 17.01 -9.68
C VAL A 116 10.37 16.70 -9.37
N THR A 117 10.82 16.94 -8.14
CA THR A 117 12.23 16.80 -7.77
C THR A 117 12.59 15.34 -7.54
N ARG A 118 13.74 14.87 -8.06
CA ARG A 118 14.31 13.55 -7.75
C ARG A 118 14.62 13.40 -6.25
N HIS A 119 14.40 12.22 -5.69
CA HIS A 119 14.61 11.93 -4.27
C HIS A 119 15.83 11.05 -4.02
N TYR A 120 16.22 10.23 -5.00
CA TYR A 120 17.30 9.27 -4.85
C TYR A 120 18.56 9.80 -5.52
N ALA A 121 19.59 10.04 -4.71
CA ALA A 121 20.89 10.47 -5.21
C ALA A 121 21.56 9.34 -6.01
N ASP A 122 22.25 9.73 -7.08
CA ASP A 122 23.04 8.87 -7.95
C ASP A 122 24.20 9.71 -8.54
N ASP A 123 25.14 9.06 -9.22
CA ASP A 123 26.28 9.69 -9.89
C ASP A 123 25.92 10.11 -11.33
N GLY A 124 24.62 10.23 -11.64
CA GLY A 124 24.07 10.59 -12.95
C GLY A 124 23.57 9.42 -13.80
N GLU A 125 23.45 8.22 -13.25
CA GLU A 125 23.00 7.01 -13.95
C GLU A 125 21.59 7.17 -14.53
N VAL A 126 20.63 7.66 -13.74
CA VAL A 126 19.26 7.87 -14.23
C VAL A 126 19.23 8.95 -15.30
N LYS A 127 19.98 10.04 -15.13
CA LYS A 127 20.12 11.09 -16.16
C LYS A 127 20.69 10.54 -17.46
N ALA A 128 21.73 9.72 -17.38
CA ALA A 128 22.33 9.07 -18.54
C ALA A 128 21.32 8.13 -19.23
N TRP A 129 20.57 7.34 -18.47
CA TRP A 129 19.54 6.44 -19.00
C TRP A 129 18.42 7.22 -19.72
N VAL A 130 17.88 8.26 -19.09
CA VAL A 130 16.82 9.11 -19.62
C VAL A 130 17.26 9.86 -20.88
N SER A 131 18.54 10.25 -20.98
CA SER A 131 19.07 10.97 -22.14
C SER A 131 18.95 10.19 -23.46
N ALA A 132 18.78 8.87 -23.42
CA ALA A 132 18.55 8.05 -24.60
C ALA A 132 17.17 8.25 -25.24
N PHE A 133 16.22 8.86 -24.52
CA PHE A 133 14.83 9.03 -24.95
C PHE A 133 14.51 10.45 -25.43
N VAL A 134 15.40 11.41 -25.15
CA VAL A 134 15.20 12.82 -25.49
C VAL A 134 16.37 13.34 -26.31
N VAL A 135 16.06 14.03 -27.42
CA VAL A 135 17.07 14.70 -28.24
C VAL A 135 17.03 16.20 -27.92
N PRO A 136 18.11 16.80 -27.38
CA PRO A 136 18.13 18.22 -27.04
C PRO A 136 17.70 19.10 -28.22
N GLY A 137 16.77 20.02 -27.98
CA GLY A 137 16.24 20.94 -28.98
C GLY A 137 15.24 20.32 -29.97
N ARG A 138 14.90 19.05 -29.83
CA ARG A 138 13.85 18.39 -30.63
C ARG A 138 12.62 18.13 -29.77
N PRO A 139 11.52 18.86 -29.99
CA PRO A 139 10.29 18.58 -29.30
C PRO A 139 9.75 17.20 -29.67
N VAL A 140 9.10 16.54 -28.71
CA VAL A 140 8.45 15.23 -28.88
C VAL A 140 7.05 15.29 -28.29
N ASP A 141 6.16 14.43 -28.76
CA ASP A 141 4.86 14.28 -28.10
C ASP A 141 5.07 13.78 -26.66
N THR A 142 4.43 14.45 -25.71
CA THR A 142 4.60 14.19 -24.28
C THR A 142 4.11 12.79 -23.90
N LEU A 143 2.95 12.38 -24.41
CA LEU A 143 2.37 11.10 -24.08
C LEU A 143 3.19 9.97 -24.73
N ASP A 144 3.63 10.15 -25.97
CA ASP A 144 4.54 9.21 -26.64
C ASP A 144 5.85 9.04 -25.87
N LEU A 145 6.43 10.11 -25.33
CA LEU A 145 7.65 10.04 -24.51
C LEU A 145 7.43 9.21 -23.24
N LEU A 146 6.34 9.47 -22.51
CA LEU A 146 6.00 8.73 -21.29
C LEU A 146 5.68 7.26 -21.58
N ASN A 147 4.93 6.99 -22.65
CA ASN A 147 4.65 5.64 -23.13
C ASN A 147 5.94 4.89 -23.50
N THR A 148 6.86 5.57 -24.19
CA THR A 148 8.15 4.99 -24.59
C THR A 148 9.01 4.66 -23.37
N LEU A 149 9.06 5.54 -22.37
CA LEU A 149 9.77 5.26 -21.11
C LEU A 149 9.14 4.09 -20.35
N ASN A 150 7.81 4.05 -20.29
CA ASN A 150 7.05 3.00 -19.60
C ASN A 150 7.32 1.63 -20.24
N ALA A 151 7.22 1.56 -21.57
CA ALA A 151 7.54 0.36 -22.34
C ALA A 151 9.02 -0.04 -22.22
N ALA A 152 9.95 0.93 -22.19
CA ALA A 152 11.37 0.63 -22.07
C ALA A 152 11.74 -0.02 -20.73
N VAL A 153 11.04 0.32 -19.63
CA VAL A 153 11.24 -0.40 -18.36
C VAL A 153 10.72 -1.83 -18.49
N HIS A 154 9.53 -2.03 -19.05
CA HIS A 154 8.95 -3.36 -19.26
C HIS A 154 9.83 -4.28 -20.13
N GLU A 155 10.35 -3.73 -21.24
CA GLU A 155 11.08 -4.52 -22.24
C GLU A 155 12.54 -4.81 -21.86
N ARG A 156 13.20 -3.88 -21.14
CA ARG A 156 14.65 -3.95 -20.90
C ARG A 156 15.01 -4.55 -19.55
N PHE A 157 14.07 -4.65 -18.62
CA PHE A 157 14.32 -5.11 -17.25
C PHE A 157 13.62 -6.43 -16.98
N THR A 158 14.33 -7.34 -16.33
CA THR A 158 13.78 -8.66 -15.97
C THR A 158 13.03 -8.57 -14.65
N TYR A 159 11.75 -8.94 -14.64
CA TYR A 159 11.02 -9.08 -13.38
C TYR A 159 11.59 -10.27 -12.59
N ASN A 160 12.10 -9.98 -11.40
CA ASN A 160 12.60 -10.99 -10.47
C ASN A 160 12.01 -10.71 -9.09
N ALA A 161 11.21 -11.66 -8.60
CA ALA A 161 10.72 -11.64 -7.24
C ALA A 161 11.91 -11.54 -6.27
N ARG A 162 11.79 -10.67 -5.27
CA ARG A 162 12.84 -10.49 -4.27
C ARG A 162 12.26 -10.10 -2.92
N TYR A 163 12.90 -10.64 -1.90
CA TYR A 163 12.39 -10.57 -0.54
C TYR A 163 13.00 -9.43 0.27
N GLU A 164 14.06 -8.75 -0.20
CA GLU A 164 14.65 -7.70 0.62
C GLU A 164 13.68 -6.54 0.82
N GLU A 165 13.71 -5.98 2.04
CA GLU A 165 12.89 -4.86 2.42
C GLU A 165 13.06 -3.63 1.51
N GLY A 166 11.96 -2.89 1.34
CA GLY A 166 11.97 -1.61 0.67
C GLY A 166 12.19 -1.71 -0.84
N THR A 167 12.40 -0.56 -1.48
CA THR A 167 12.66 -0.46 -2.92
C THR A 167 14.14 -0.37 -3.22
N GLN A 168 14.56 -0.95 -4.34
CA GLN A 168 15.89 -0.71 -4.87
C GLN A 168 16.01 0.76 -5.29
N PRO A 169 17.11 1.44 -4.96
CA PRO A 169 17.40 2.74 -5.56
C PRO A 169 17.43 2.63 -7.09
N PRO A 170 16.97 3.64 -7.84
CA PRO A 170 16.90 3.60 -9.31
C PRO A 170 18.22 3.18 -9.98
N ALA A 171 19.36 3.73 -9.52
CA ALA A 171 20.68 3.38 -10.03
C ALA A 171 21.02 1.89 -9.84
N LYS A 172 20.56 1.28 -8.73
CA LYS A 172 20.72 -0.16 -8.49
C LYS A 172 19.86 -0.97 -9.47
N THR A 173 18.61 -0.58 -9.71
CA THR A 173 17.74 -1.26 -10.70
C THR A 173 18.33 -1.16 -12.11
N LEU A 174 18.88 0.01 -12.48
CA LEU A 174 19.62 0.19 -13.74
C LEU A 174 20.83 -0.74 -13.85
N ALA A 175 21.63 -0.85 -12.79
CA ALA A 175 22.83 -1.69 -12.78
C ALA A 175 22.51 -3.19 -12.80
N LEU A 176 21.45 -3.61 -12.12
CA LEU A 176 21.02 -5.02 -12.05
C LEU A 176 20.25 -5.47 -13.29
N GLY A 177 19.61 -4.55 -14.02
CA GLY A 177 18.72 -4.88 -15.13
C GLY A 177 17.51 -5.72 -14.70
N SER A 178 17.18 -5.73 -13.41
CA SER A 178 16.09 -6.52 -12.84
C SER A 178 15.56 -5.94 -11.53
N GLY A 179 14.33 -6.31 -11.16
CA GLY A 179 13.66 -5.85 -9.95
C GLY A 179 12.21 -6.32 -9.89
N THR A 180 11.46 -5.79 -8.94
CA THR A 180 10.01 -6.05 -8.78
C THR A 180 9.18 -4.83 -9.19
N CYS A 181 7.85 -4.93 -9.10
CA CYS A 181 6.93 -3.86 -9.50
C CYS A 181 7.22 -2.52 -8.79
N ARG A 182 7.56 -2.57 -7.49
CA ARG A 182 7.93 -1.39 -6.69
C ARG A 182 9.26 -0.76 -7.14
N ASP A 183 10.21 -1.56 -7.61
CA ASP A 183 11.50 -1.07 -8.09
C ASP A 183 11.33 -0.39 -9.46
N PHE A 184 10.53 -1.00 -10.34
CA PHE A 184 10.22 -0.45 -11.65
C PHE A 184 9.40 0.82 -11.57
N ALA A 185 8.39 0.87 -10.70
CA ALA A 185 7.63 2.08 -10.43
C ALA A 185 8.54 3.21 -9.93
N LEU A 186 9.45 2.92 -8.99
CA LEU A 186 10.38 3.93 -8.48
C LEU A 186 11.39 4.41 -9.55
N LEU A 187 11.95 3.49 -10.34
CA LEU A 187 12.83 3.85 -11.46
C LEU A 187 12.11 4.76 -12.46
N PHE A 188 10.89 4.42 -12.84
CA PHE A 188 10.09 5.22 -13.76
C PHE A 188 9.80 6.62 -13.19
N ILE A 189 9.41 6.71 -11.92
CA ILE A 189 9.15 7.99 -11.24
C ILE A 189 10.39 8.89 -11.24
N GLU A 190 11.55 8.35 -10.86
CA GLU A 190 12.78 9.15 -10.80
C GLU A 190 13.29 9.54 -12.21
N ALA A 191 13.02 8.71 -13.21
CA ALA A 191 13.30 9.01 -14.61
C ALA A 191 12.43 10.16 -15.14
N VAL A 192 11.12 10.14 -14.91
CA VAL A 192 10.25 11.24 -15.38
C VAL A 192 10.45 12.52 -14.57
N ARG A 193 10.84 12.41 -13.29
CA ARG A 193 11.27 13.56 -12.47
C ARG A 193 12.55 14.21 -12.98
N GLU A 194 13.51 13.43 -13.50
CA GLU A 194 14.68 13.97 -14.19
C GLU A 194 14.31 14.81 -15.43
N LEU A 195 13.21 14.47 -16.09
CA LEU A 195 12.63 15.23 -17.20
C LEU A 195 11.74 16.40 -16.73
N GLY A 196 11.58 16.60 -15.42
CA GLY A 196 10.79 17.68 -14.85
C GLY A 196 9.28 17.41 -14.77
N PHE A 197 8.83 16.17 -14.97
CA PHE A 197 7.43 15.79 -14.75
C PHE A 197 7.14 15.58 -13.25
N ALA A 198 5.97 16.01 -12.81
CA ALA A 198 5.47 15.66 -11.49
C ALA A 198 4.99 14.20 -11.47
N ALA A 199 5.57 13.37 -10.60
CA ALA A 199 5.22 11.97 -10.48
C ALA A 199 5.09 11.52 -9.01
N ARG A 200 4.23 10.53 -8.77
CA ARG A 200 3.99 9.95 -7.45
C ARG A 200 3.89 8.43 -7.50
N PHE A 201 4.22 7.80 -6.38
CA PHE A 201 4.19 6.34 -6.21
C PHE A 201 2.81 5.89 -5.79
N VAL A 202 2.35 4.77 -6.35
CA VAL A 202 1.02 4.25 -6.10
C VAL A 202 1.09 2.77 -5.76
N THR A 203 0.35 2.35 -4.74
CA THR A 203 0.15 0.94 -4.39
C THR A 203 -1.32 0.56 -4.42
N GLY A 204 -1.59 -0.70 -4.69
CA GLY A 204 -2.94 -1.25 -4.66
C GLY A 204 -3.00 -2.65 -5.25
N TYR A 205 -4.02 -2.90 -6.05
CA TYR A 205 -4.29 -4.22 -6.60
C TYR A 205 -4.33 -4.20 -8.13
N LEU A 206 -3.83 -5.27 -8.75
CA LEU A 206 -3.87 -5.47 -10.20
C LEU A 206 -4.89 -6.55 -10.54
N TYR A 207 -5.86 -6.20 -11.39
CA TYR A 207 -6.79 -7.15 -11.97
C TYR A 207 -6.25 -7.69 -13.30
N THR A 208 -6.18 -9.02 -13.38
CA THR A 208 -5.72 -9.74 -14.58
C THR A 208 -6.85 -10.63 -15.11
N PRO A 209 -7.52 -10.27 -16.22
CA PRO A 209 -8.70 -10.98 -16.71
C PRO A 209 -8.51 -12.49 -16.95
N HIS A 210 -7.29 -12.92 -17.28
CA HIS A 210 -7.00 -14.33 -17.53
C HIS A 210 -7.13 -15.20 -16.26
N LEU A 211 -6.95 -14.62 -15.07
CA LEU A 211 -7.09 -15.34 -13.80
C LEU A 211 -8.55 -15.66 -13.44
N ASP A 212 -9.52 -14.94 -14.00
CA ASP A 212 -10.94 -15.29 -13.84
C ASP A 212 -11.28 -16.65 -14.49
N LEU A 213 -10.39 -17.16 -15.36
CA LEU A 213 -10.57 -18.38 -16.16
C LEU A 213 -9.72 -19.57 -15.68
N SER A 214 -8.76 -19.35 -14.79
CA SER A 214 -7.88 -20.37 -14.23
C SER A 214 -7.79 -20.19 -12.72
N LEU A 215 -8.38 -21.12 -11.95
CA LEU A 215 -8.16 -21.20 -10.50
C LEU A 215 -6.72 -21.62 -10.14
N ASP A 216 -5.92 -22.04 -11.13
CA ASP A 216 -4.71 -22.85 -10.93
C ASP A 216 -3.43 -22.25 -11.56
N GLN A 217 -3.41 -20.96 -11.97
CA GLN A 217 -2.19 -20.36 -12.55
C GLN A 217 -1.81 -19.02 -11.91
N GLU A 218 -0.65 -19.01 -11.26
CA GLU A 218 0.00 -17.83 -10.72
C GLU A 218 0.78 -17.11 -11.80
N PHE A 219 0.29 -15.94 -12.19
CA PHE A 219 1.02 -15.02 -13.07
C PHE A 219 1.82 -14.00 -12.26
N ARG A 220 2.81 -13.39 -12.90
CA ARG A 220 3.72 -12.39 -12.32
C ARG A 220 2.97 -11.30 -11.54
N GLY A 221 3.21 -11.23 -10.23
CA GLY A 221 2.59 -10.23 -9.34
C GLY A 221 1.12 -10.50 -8.98
N ALA A 222 0.54 -11.62 -9.39
CA ALA A 222 -0.87 -11.94 -9.17
C ALA A 222 -1.21 -12.41 -7.74
N GLY A 223 -0.22 -12.63 -6.88
CA GLY A 223 -0.42 -13.10 -5.50
C GLY A 223 -0.34 -12.01 -4.43
N ALA A 224 0.00 -10.76 -4.79
CA ALA A 224 0.18 -9.69 -3.82
C ALA A 224 -0.17 -8.30 -4.34
N THR A 225 0.02 -7.30 -3.48
CA THR A 225 -0.17 -5.89 -3.83
C THR A 225 0.75 -5.47 -4.96
N HIS A 226 0.25 -4.65 -5.86
CA HIS A 226 0.98 -4.12 -7.01
C HIS A 226 1.37 -2.65 -6.80
N ALA A 227 2.43 -2.22 -7.48
CA ALA A 227 2.92 -0.85 -7.45
C ALA A 227 3.14 -0.29 -8.85
N TRP A 228 2.79 0.99 -9.03
CA TRP A 228 2.94 1.71 -10.29
C TRP A 228 3.15 3.21 -10.03
N ALA A 229 3.27 3.99 -11.10
CA ALA A 229 3.47 5.44 -11.04
C ALA A 229 2.23 6.20 -11.50
N GLU A 230 1.99 7.38 -10.95
CA GLU A 230 1.10 8.36 -11.56
C GLU A 230 1.89 9.61 -11.95
N VAL A 231 1.67 10.12 -13.17
CA VAL A 231 2.30 11.33 -13.69
C VAL A 231 1.22 12.40 -13.91
N TYR A 232 1.47 13.62 -13.43
CA TYR A 232 0.55 14.73 -13.61
C TYR A 232 0.80 15.46 -14.93
N LEU A 233 -0.20 15.43 -15.81
CA LEU A 233 -0.24 16.22 -17.05
C LEU A 233 -1.32 17.29 -16.94
N PRO A 234 -1.02 18.58 -17.21
CA PRO A 234 -2.03 19.63 -17.24
C PRO A 234 -3.20 19.26 -18.16
N GLY A 235 -4.43 19.59 -17.75
CA GLY A 235 -5.66 19.18 -18.43
C GLY A 235 -6.11 17.77 -18.06
N ALA A 236 -5.26 16.76 -18.27
CA ALA A 236 -5.62 15.35 -18.06
C ALA A 236 -5.58 14.92 -16.57
N GLY A 237 -4.78 15.59 -15.75
CA GLY A 237 -4.58 15.26 -14.34
C GLY A 237 -3.56 14.15 -14.13
N TRP A 238 -3.76 13.34 -13.09
CA TRP A 238 -2.87 12.23 -12.73
C TRP A 238 -3.20 10.99 -13.55
N ILE A 239 -2.25 10.55 -14.39
CA ILE A 239 -2.38 9.39 -15.27
C ILE A 239 -1.53 8.26 -14.73
N ALA A 240 -2.10 7.05 -14.63
CA ALA A 240 -1.39 5.86 -14.19
C ALA A 240 -0.50 5.29 -15.30
N PHE A 241 0.75 4.97 -14.95
CA PHE A 241 1.74 4.27 -15.76
C PHE A 241 2.26 3.08 -14.96
N ASP A 242 2.02 1.87 -15.46
CA ASP A 242 2.56 0.64 -14.90
C ASP A 242 3.72 0.13 -15.76
N PRO A 243 4.97 0.40 -15.36
CA PRO A 243 6.16 -0.03 -16.10
C PRO A 243 6.40 -1.54 -16.01
N THR A 244 5.72 -2.24 -15.09
CA THR A 244 5.85 -3.70 -14.96
C THR A 244 5.14 -4.41 -16.09
N ASN A 245 3.97 -3.90 -16.50
CA ASN A 245 3.09 -4.53 -17.48
C ASN A 245 2.86 -3.67 -18.73
N ALA A 246 3.60 -2.56 -18.87
CA ALA A 246 3.44 -1.56 -19.92
C ALA A 246 2.00 -1.02 -20.05
N LEU A 247 1.27 -0.93 -18.94
CA LEU A 247 -0.11 -0.43 -18.93
C LEU A 247 -0.15 1.09 -18.70
N VAL A 248 -1.14 1.76 -19.30
CA VAL A 248 -1.36 3.20 -19.16
C VAL A 248 -2.85 3.49 -19.02
N GLY A 249 -3.25 4.24 -17.99
CA GLY A 249 -4.62 4.72 -17.80
C GLY A 249 -5.72 3.64 -17.72
N THR A 250 -5.39 2.42 -17.28
CA THR A 250 -6.29 1.27 -17.37
C THR A 250 -7.26 1.12 -16.19
N ASP A 251 -8.36 0.37 -16.38
CA ASP A 251 -9.26 -0.08 -15.30
C ASP A 251 -8.83 -1.39 -14.64
N HIS A 252 -7.57 -1.78 -14.83
CA HIS A 252 -6.97 -2.96 -14.22
C HIS A 252 -6.30 -2.62 -12.88
N LEU A 253 -6.06 -1.33 -12.62
CA LEU A 253 -5.34 -0.85 -11.46
C LEU A 253 -6.32 -0.30 -10.42
N VAL A 254 -6.45 -1.00 -9.29
CA VAL A 254 -7.24 -0.57 -8.14
C VAL A 254 -6.34 0.18 -7.17
N ARG A 255 -6.35 1.50 -7.26
CA ARG A 255 -5.54 2.38 -6.41
C ARG A 255 -5.97 2.34 -4.95
N VAL A 256 -5.05 1.99 -4.06
CA VAL A 256 -5.27 2.00 -2.60
C VAL A 256 -4.59 3.19 -1.95
N ALA A 257 -3.31 3.41 -2.24
CA ALA A 257 -2.55 4.51 -1.67
C ALA A 257 -1.73 5.26 -2.73
N VAL A 258 -1.60 6.56 -2.54
CA VAL A 258 -0.69 7.42 -3.29
C VAL A 258 0.27 8.10 -2.33
N VAL A 259 1.56 8.06 -2.63
CA VAL A 259 2.60 8.64 -1.78
C VAL A 259 3.69 9.25 -2.62
N ARG A 260 4.51 10.07 -1.96
CA ARG A 260 5.70 10.67 -2.58
C ARG A 260 6.87 9.69 -2.60
N ASP A 261 7.11 9.01 -1.48
CA ASP A 261 8.20 8.05 -1.25
C ASP A 261 7.61 6.65 -0.97
N PRO A 262 8.10 5.57 -1.63
CA PRO A 262 7.56 4.23 -1.48
C PRO A 262 7.46 3.72 -0.03
N ARG A 263 8.35 4.15 0.87
CA ARG A 263 8.33 3.74 2.29
C ARG A 263 7.04 4.15 3.01
N GLN A 264 6.31 5.12 2.49
CA GLN A 264 5.06 5.62 3.07
C GLN A 264 3.83 4.77 2.68
N ALA A 265 3.99 3.85 1.71
CA ALA A 265 2.92 3.06 1.11
C ALA A 265 2.99 1.56 1.41
N SER A 266 3.67 1.16 2.49
CA SER A 266 3.61 -0.23 2.96
C SER A 266 2.15 -0.65 3.18
N PRO A 267 1.66 -1.74 2.55
CA PRO A 267 0.29 -2.20 2.71
C PRO A 267 -0.04 -2.54 4.16
N ILE A 268 0.85 -3.23 4.86
CA ILE A 268 0.80 -3.45 6.30
C ILE A 268 2.15 -2.99 6.87
N GLY A 269 2.08 -2.27 7.97
CA GLY A 269 3.23 -1.93 8.80
C GLY A 269 2.85 -2.08 10.25
N GLY A 270 3.81 -2.37 11.11
CA GLY A 270 3.53 -2.64 12.51
C GLY A 270 4.76 -3.17 13.20
N THR A 271 4.62 -3.52 14.47
CA THR A 271 5.70 -4.15 15.21
C THR A 271 5.17 -5.30 16.04
N PHE A 272 6.05 -6.18 16.48
CA PHE A 272 5.76 -7.13 17.55
C PHE A 272 6.91 -7.14 18.55
N SER A 273 6.64 -7.66 19.75
CA SER A 273 7.61 -7.86 20.82
C SER A 273 7.62 -9.32 21.27
N GLY A 274 8.82 -9.91 21.32
CA GLY A 274 9.07 -11.32 21.66
C GLY A 274 10.57 -11.63 21.52
N SER A 275 10.94 -12.91 21.44
CA SER A 275 12.32 -13.28 21.05
C SER A 275 12.65 -12.78 19.65
N ALA A 276 13.93 -12.47 19.41
CA ALA A 276 14.44 -12.11 18.09
C ALA A 276 14.25 -13.22 17.04
N THR A 277 14.10 -14.48 17.48
CA THR A 277 13.85 -15.64 16.62
C THR A 277 12.38 -16.07 16.61
N ALA A 278 11.47 -15.25 17.16
CA ALA A 278 10.06 -15.60 17.25
C ALA A 278 9.39 -15.63 15.88
N PHE A 279 9.77 -14.75 14.94
CA PHE A 279 9.19 -14.75 13.60
C PHE A 279 9.63 -15.98 12.80
N LEU A 280 8.67 -16.69 12.20
CA LEU A 280 8.92 -17.87 11.37
C LEU A 280 8.70 -17.59 9.89
N SER A 281 7.48 -17.19 9.54
CA SER A 281 7.07 -17.01 8.16
C SER A 281 5.91 -16.03 8.07
N MET A 282 5.69 -15.55 6.85
CA MET A 282 4.54 -14.78 6.48
C MET A 282 4.02 -15.33 5.16
N ASP A 283 2.71 -15.34 5.00
CA ASP A 283 2.02 -15.78 3.80
C ASP A 283 1.10 -14.65 3.35
N VAL A 284 1.18 -14.27 2.07
CA VAL A 284 0.35 -13.23 1.46
C VAL A 284 -0.39 -13.85 0.29
N ALA A 285 -1.70 -13.68 0.28
CA ALA A 285 -2.56 -14.10 -0.82
C ALA A 285 -3.50 -12.96 -1.21
N VAL A 286 -3.45 -12.56 -2.48
CA VAL A 286 -4.33 -11.55 -3.04
C VAL A 286 -5.08 -12.12 -4.23
N PHE A 287 -6.40 -11.97 -4.23
CA PHE A 287 -7.25 -12.34 -5.35
C PHE A 287 -8.05 -11.13 -5.81
N VAL A 288 -7.99 -10.83 -7.10
CA VAL A 288 -8.80 -9.78 -7.72
C VAL A 288 -9.60 -10.41 -8.84
N SER A 289 -10.92 -10.43 -8.70
CA SER A 289 -11.80 -11.11 -9.66
C SER A 289 -12.97 -10.24 -10.08
N SER A 290 -13.46 -10.46 -11.30
CA SER A 290 -14.69 -9.79 -11.79
C SER A 290 -15.97 -10.52 -11.39
N ARG A 291 -15.85 -11.65 -10.70
CA ARG A 291 -16.94 -12.45 -10.14
C ARG A 291 -17.13 -12.11 -8.66
N PRO A 292 -18.34 -12.27 -8.09
CA PRO A 292 -18.49 -12.31 -6.65
C PRO A 292 -17.65 -13.47 -6.10
N ALA A 293 -16.81 -13.20 -5.10
CA ALA A 293 -15.96 -14.19 -4.47
C ALA A 293 -16.79 -15.37 -3.91
N PRO A 294 -16.40 -16.63 -4.14
CA PRO A 294 -16.85 -17.71 -3.26
C PRO A 294 -16.27 -17.46 -1.85
N PRO A 295 -16.99 -17.81 -0.77
CA PRO A 295 -16.43 -17.71 0.58
C PRO A 295 -15.15 -18.57 0.67
N TRP A 296 -14.15 -18.09 1.41
CA TRP A 296 -12.96 -18.86 1.76
C TRP A 296 -13.34 -20.28 2.21
N PRO A 297 -12.61 -21.33 1.81
CA PRO A 297 -12.83 -22.65 2.39
C PRO A 297 -12.65 -22.53 3.91
N GLU A 298 -13.68 -22.89 4.66
CA GLU A 298 -13.52 -23.00 6.11
C GLU A 298 -12.38 -23.98 6.39
N PRO A 299 -11.52 -23.73 7.39
CA PRO A 299 -10.52 -24.70 7.77
C PRO A 299 -11.24 -26.02 8.04
N GLU A 300 -10.76 -27.12 7.45
CA GLU A 300 -11.26 -28.45 7.77
C GLU A 300 -11.01 -28.69 9.26
N ILE A 301 -12.01 -28.41 10.08
CA ILE A 301 -12.05 -28.90 11.44
C ILE A 301 -12.16 -30.40 11.28
N SER A 302 -11.03 -31.09 11.44
CA SER A 302 -11.00 -32.55 11.58
C SER A 302 -11.73 -32.89 12.88
N ILE A 303 -13.06 -32.98 12.79
CA ILE A 303 -13.90 -33.50 13.85
C ILE A 303 -13.62 -34.99 13.88
N MET A 304 -12.68 -35.41 14.73
CA MET A 304 -12.59 -36.80 15.12
C MET A 304 -13.97 -37.22 15.63
N PRO A 305 -14.59 -38.29 15.09
CA PRO A 305 -15.92 -38.68 15.48
C PRO A 305 -15.91 -38.98 16.98
N LEU A 306 -16.67 -38.19 17.74
CA LEU A 306 -16.92 -38.44 19.15
C LEU A 306 -17.49 -39.85 19.27
N GLY A 307 -16.83 -40.66 20.10
CA GLY A 307 -17.06 -42.10 20.23
C GLY A 307 -18.53 -42.50 20.36
N ALA A 308 -18.79 -43.72 19.90
CA ALA A 308 -20.07 -44.41 19.94
C ALA A 308 -20.87 -44.15 21.24
N ARG A 309 -22.15 -43.79 21.06
CA ARG A 309 -23.14 -43.74 22.14
C ARG A 309 -23.16 -45.06 22.92
N PRO A 310 -23.05 -45.06 24.27
CA PRO A 310 -23.46 -46.21 25.05
C PRO A 310 -24.99 -46.40 24.94
N GLU A 311 -25.42 -47.65 24.85
CA GLU A 311 -26.83 -48.04 24.71
C GLU A 311 -27.71 -47.56 25.88
N PRO A 312 -29.01 -47.32 25.63
CA PRO A 312 -29.92 -46.79 26.65
C PRO A 312 -30.29 -47.85 27.70
N ILE A 313 -30.20 -47.45 28.97
CA ILE A 313 -30.70 -48.19 30.13
C ILE A 313 -32.25 -48.09 30.14
N PRO A 314 -33.01 -49.18 30.42
CA PRO A 314 -34.46 -49.12 30.44
C PRO A 314 -35.01 -48.30 31.63
N SER A 315 -35.96 -47.42 31.31
CA SER A 315 -36.66 -46.50 32.21
C SER A 315 -37.67 -47.22 33.12
N SER A 316 -37.51 -47.06 34.44
CA SER A 316 -38.57 -47.28 35.44
C SER A 316 -39.33 -45.97 35.71
N ALA A 317 -40.66 -46.10 35.80
CA ALA A 317 -41.67 -45.07 35.98
C ALA A 317 -41.45 -44.02 37.09
N GLY A 318 -42.07 -42.84 36.91
CA GLY A 318 -42.35 -41.88 37.98
C GLY A 318 -42.59 -40.47 37.44
N GLY A 319 -43.85 -40.04 37.35
CA GLY A 319 -44.23 -38.75 36.78
C GLY A 319 -44.07 -37.54 37.70
N ALA A 320 -44.19 -36.36 37.10
CA ALA A 320 -44.80 -35.14 37.65
C ALA A 320 -44.90 -34.08 36.55
N GLU A 321 -46.11 -33.53 36.33
CA GLU A 321 -46.40 -32.34 35.49
C GLU A 321 -45.78 -31.06 36.07
N PRO A 322 -45.43 -30.06 35.24
CA PRO A 322 -45.26 -28.68 35.68
C PRO A 322 -46.52 -27.83 35.37
N PRO A 323 -46.87 -26.84 36.22
CA PRO A 323 -48.02 -25.98 35.99
C PRO A 323 -47.73 -24.80 35.05
N LYS A 324 -48.81 -24.25 34.49
CA LYS A 324 -48.89 -23.05 33.65
C LYS A 324 -49.12 -21.78 34.49
N GLU A 325 -48.57 -20.64 34.04
CA GLU A 325 -48.99 -19.25 34.29
C GLU A 325 -48.12 -18.39 33.34
N GLU A 326 -48.57 -17.58 32.38
CA GLU A 326 -49.52 -16.44 32.34
C GLU A 326 -49.04 -15.22 33.15
N ASN A 327 -48.42 -14.22 32.50
CA ASN A 327 -48.91 -12.83 32.54
C ASN A 327 -48.20 -11.86 31.59
N ALA A 328 -48.95 -10.79 31.29
CA ALA A 328 -48.79 -9.80 30.23
C ALA A 328 -47.95 -8.54 30.61
N LEU A 329 -47.73 -7.71 29.58
CA LEU A 329 -47.06 -6.39 29.52
C LEU A 329 -47.76 -5.30 30.36
N PRO A 330 -47.18 -4.08 30.54
CA PRO A 330 -47.21 -2.99 29.52
C PRO A 330 -45.83 -2.29 29.34
N GLU A 331 -45.41 -1.81 28.16
CA GLU A 331 -45.78 -0.56 27.45
C GLU A 331 -45.71 0.72 28.30
N ASP A 332 -44.75 1.60 27.98
CA ASP A 332 -44.73 3.02 28.38
C ASP A 332 -44.25 3.87 27.18
N GLU A 333 -45.08 4.86 26.83
CA GLU A 333 -44.91 5.84 25.76
C GLU A 333 -44.20 7.13 26.24
N ALA A 334 -43.54 7.78 25.27
CA ALA A 334 -43.42 9.23 25.04
C ALA A 334 -42.66 10.14 26.04
N SER A 335 -41.65 10.85 25.52
CA SER A 335 -41.73 12.31 25.36
C SER A 335 -40.60 12.86 24.48
N GLU A 336 -41.01 13.61 23.46
CA GLU A 336 -40.21 14.59 22.72
C GLU A 336 -39.91 15.80 23.61
N GLU A 337 -38.69 16.34 23.57
CA GLU A 337 -38.48 17.79 23.68
C GLU A 337 -37.26 18.20 22.84
N ALA A 338 -37.52 19.07 21.86
CA ALA A 338 -36.56 19.82 21.09
C ALA A 338 -36.23 21.13 21.81
N LEU A 339 -34.95 21.50 21.87
CA LEU A 339 -34.54 22.87 22.18
C LEU A 339 -33.39 23.31 21.28
N ASP A 340 -33.72 24.30 20.46
CA ASP A 340 -32.83 25.22 19.75
C ASP A 340 -31.81 25.87 20.68
N GLY A 341 -30.62 26.14 20.15
CA GLY A 341 -29.59 26.89 20.88
C GLY A 341 -28.36 27.18 20.03
N GLU A 342 -28.50 28.05 19.03
CA GLU A 342 -27.37 28.72 18.39
C GLU A 342 -26.45 29.36 19.44
N ARG A 343 -25.14 29.03 19.40
CA ARG A 343 -24.10 29.87 20.00
C ARG A 343 -22.92 30.04 19.05
N SER A 344 -22.73 31.30 18.68
CA SER A 344 -21.63 31.89 17.93
C SER A 344 -20.25 31.51 18.48
N LEU A 345 -19.33 31.22 17.56
CA LEU A 345 -17.88 31.20 17.75
C LEU A 345 -17.33 32.64 17.81
N PRO A 346 -16.34 32.94 18.68
CA PRO A 346 -15.55 34.17 18.55
C PRO A 346 -14.36 33.98 17.61
N ALA A 347 -14.08 35.04 16.86
CA ALA A 347 -13.05 35.18 15.85
C ALA A 347 -11.60 35.14 16.39
N ALA A 348 -10.68 34.67 15.56
CA ALA A 348 -9.24 34.78 15.72
C ALA A 348 -8.71 36.18 15.33
N PRO A 349 -7.64 36.69 15.96
CA PRO A 349 -6.94 37.87 15.46
C PRO A 349 -5.87 37.50 14.44
N ALA A 350 -5.81 38.32 13.38
CA ALA A 350 -4.77 38.35 12.37
C ALA A 350 -3.42 38.80 12.94
N CYS A 351 -2.33 38.33 12.35
CA CYS A 351 -1.00 38.93 12.45
C CYS A 351 -0.39 39.04 11.05
N GLU A 352 -0.27 40.29 10.60
CA GLU A 352 0.66 40.77 9.57
C GLU A 352 2.09 40.36 10.01
N GLY A 353 3.00 39.88 9.16
CA GLY A 353 3.48 40.50 7.94
C GLY A 353 4.76 41.30 8.23
N THR A 354 5.94 40.68 8.14
CA THR A 354 7.20 41.41 7.91
C THR A 354 8.18 40.55 7.12
N SER A 355 8.48 41.05 5.91
CA SER A 355 9.52 40.62 4.98
C SER A 355 10.86 41.27 5.37
N ILE A 356 11.96 40.53 5.25
CA ILE A 356 13.27 41.08 4.93
C ILE A 356 14.05 40.09 4.06
N ALA A 357 14.58 40.63 2.96
CA ALA A 357 15.41 40.00 1.95
C ALA A 357 16.89 40.41 2.11
N GLY A 358 17.79 39.66 1.45
CA GLY A 358 19.22 39.95 1.26
C GLY A 358 20.12 39.07 2.14
N GLU A 359 21.22 38.46 1.69
CA GLU A 359 22.07 38.65 0.52
C GLU A 359 22.93 37.37 0.30
N ILE A 360 23.47 37.25 -0.90
CA ILE A 360 24.31 36.15 -1.43
C ILE A 360 25.80 36.54 -1.33
N LEU A 361 26.70 35.54 -1.26
CA LEU A 361 28.05 35.39 -1.88
C LEU A 361 29.13 34.84 -0.88
N PRO A 362 30.26 34.23 -1.34
CA PRO A 362 30.40 33.10 -2.27
C PRO A 362 31.43 32.02 -1.78
N GLU A 363 31.69 31.06 -2.68
CA GLU A 363 32.56 29.87 -2.70
C GLU A 363 33.89 29.85 -1.93
N ALA A 364 34.27 28.64 -1.47
CA ALA A 364 35.67 28.23 -1.28
C ALA A 364 35.89 26.76 -1.66
N VAL A 365 36.84 26.54 -2.57
CA VAL A 365 37.36 25.26 -3.07
C VAL A 365 38.54 24.82 -2.20
N ILE A 366 38.55 23.61 -1.62
CA ILE A 366 39.77 22.87 -1.23
C ILE A 366 39.51 21.34 -1.31
N SER A 367 40.45 20.61 -1.92
CA SER A 367 40.67 19.14 -1.91
C SER A 367 42.18 18.91 -1.63
N PRO A 368 42.73 17.69 -1.39
CA PRO A 368 42.16 16.40 -0.93
C PRO A 368 42.99 15.75 0.24
N SER A 369 42.54 14.57 0.73
CA SER A 369 43.31 13.41 1.30
C SER A 369 42.77 12.82 2.63
N ALA A 370 42.10 11.66 2.50
CA ALA A 370 41.97 10.42 3.33
C ALA A 370 42.50 10.31 4.79
N PRO A 371 42.23 9.19 5.51
CA PRO A 371 41.02 8.37 5.71
C PRO A 371 40.58 8.38 7.21
N ILE A 372 39.43 7.80 7.61
CA ILE A 372 39.11 7.26 8.98
C ILE A 372 37.60 6.90 9.01
N THR A 373 37.24 5.61 9.08
CA THR A 373 36.84 4.83 10.28
C THR A 373 35.38 5.04 10.68
N VAL A 374 34.65 3.92 10.72
CA VAL A 374 33.24 3.78 11.13
C VAL A 374 33.12 4.11 12.62
N GLU A 375 32.30 5.09 12.97
CA GLU A 375 31.92 5.39 14.35
C GLU A 375 30.40 5.43 14.47
N THR A 376 29.87 4.45 15.20
CA THR A 376 28.47 4.35 15.62
C THR A 376 28.23 5.31 16.78
N ALA A 377 27.36 6.30 16.61
CA ALA A 377 26.99 7.23 17.66
C ALA A 377 25.69 6.78 18.37
N SER A 378 25.83 6.27 19.59
CA SER A 378 24.81 6.33 20.65
C SER A 378 25.08 7.54 21.55
N PRO A 379 24.06 8.14 22.20
CA PRO A 379 24.30 9.01 23.34
C PRO A 379 23.99 8.31 24.68
N GLY A 380 25.01 8.25 25.55
CA GLY A 380 24.93 8.67 26.96
C GLY A 380 24.24 7.74 27.96
N ALA A 381 25.07 6.94 28.64
CA ALA A 381 24.76 6.02 29.73
C ALA A 381 24.20 6.67 31.02
N ALA A 382 23.29 5.93 31.67
CA ALA A 382 23.21 5.83 33.13
C ALA A 382 23.45 4.36 33.50
N ASP A 383 24.31 4.12 34.49
CA ASP A 383 24.80 2.81 34.92
C ASP A 383 23.67 1.79 35.20
N GLY A 384 23.68 0.70 34.44
CA GLY A 384 22.89 -0.50 34.67
C GLY A 384 23.43 -1.61 33.78
N VAL A 385 23.76 -2.75 34.39
CA VAL A 385 24.15 -4.01 33.71
C VAL A 385 23.16 -4.30 32.58
N PRO A 386 23.58 -4.66 31.35
CA PRO A 386 22.61 -5.02 30.31
C PRO A 386 22.03 -6.39 30.68
N ASP A 387 20.74 -6.42 31.01
CA ASP A 387 19.92 -7.61 30.84
C ASP A 387 19.89 -7.93 29.34
N GLU A 388 20.43 -9.09 28.95
CA GLU A 388 20.36 -9.62 27.57
C GLU A 388 18.96 -10.14 27.19
N ASP A 389 17.92 -9.84 27.97
CA ASP A 389 16.52 -10.28 27.74
C ASP A 389 15.56 -9.08 27.55
N GLY A 390 15.99 -8.05 26.80
CA GLY A 390 15.09 -6.98 26.35
C GLY A 390 14.21 -7.44 25.17
N PRO A 391 12.90 -7.09 25.13
CA PRO A 391 12.03 -7.53 24.04
C PRO A 391 12.54 -7.02 22.69
N ALA A 392 12.74 -7.93 21.73
CA ALA A 392 13.07 -7.55 20.36
C ALA A 392 11.83 -6.93 19.72
N ILE A 393 11.93 -5.68 19.26
CA ILE A 393 10.89 -5.01 18.48
C ILE A 393 11.27 -5.15 17.01
N LEU A 394 10.52 -5.97 16.27
CA LEU A 394 10.73 -6.19 14.83
C LEU A 394 9.62 -5.52 14.03
N ASP A 395 10.00 -4.85 12.93
CA ASP A 395 9.07 -4.16 12.02
C ASP A 395 8.47 -5.14 11.01
N VAL A 396 7.14 -5.14 10.95
CA VAL A 396 6.33 -6.00 10.09
C VAL A 396 6.35 -5.52 8.63
N ALA A 397 6.56 -4.23 8.37
CA ALA A 397 6.74 -3.70 7.01
C ALA A 397 7.99 -4.28 6.32
N SER A 398 9.03 -4.56 7.11
CA SER A 398 10.25 -5.23 6.65
C SER A 398 10.01 -6.66 6.19
N ILE A 399 9.00 -7.30 6.79
CA ILE A 399 8.61 -8.68 6.55
C ILE A 399 7.64 -8.77 5.36
N GLU A 400 6.72 -7.82 5.18
CA GLU A 400 5.79 -7.77 4.02
C GLU A 400 6.50 -7.80 2.65
N ALA A 401 7.67 -7.17 2.58
CA ALA A 401 8.53 -7.24 1.42
C ALA A 401 8.97 -8.68 1.06
N GLN A 402 8.93 -9.61 2.01
CA GLN A 402 9.46 -10.98 1.91
C GLN A 402 8.44 -12.06 1.51
N ALA A 403 7.12 -11.86 1.60
CA ALA A 403 6.16 -12.90 1.17
C ALA A 403 5.06 -12.45 0.22
N SER A 404 5.08 -11.19 -0.21
CA SER A 404 4.34 -10.71 -1.39
C SER A 404 4.62 -11.54 -2.67
N GLU A 405 5.65 -12.40 -2.71
CA GLU A 405 6.11 -13.00 -3.96
C GLU A 405 6.54 -14.48 -3.82
N ALA A 406 5.97 -15.19 -2.84
CA ALA A 406 6.46 -16.51 -2.44
C ALA A 406 6.14 -17.69 -3.38
N ASP A 407 5.17 -17.60 -4.30
CA ASP A 407 4.63 -18.84 -4.92
C ASP A 407 4.89 -19.02 -6.44
N GLY A 408 5.26 -17.96 -7.18
CA GLY A 408 5.42 -18.03 -8.64
C GLY A 408 6.75 -18.58 -9.20
N ALA A 409 7.59 -19.24 -8.39
CA ALA A 409 8.99 -19.50 -8.76
C ALA A 409 9.26 -20.77 -9.59
N ASP A 410 8.28 -21.64 -9.83
CA ASP A 410 8.53 -22.92 -10.52
C ASP A 410 7.51 -23.19 -11.63
N THR A 411 7.74 -22.60 -12.81
CA THR A 411 7.47 -23.20 -14.15
C THR A 411 7.71 -22.17 -15.26
N ALA A 412 8.98 -21.95 -15.63
CA ALA A 412 9.35 -21.16 -16.80
C ALA A 412 9.91 -22.05 -17.92
N ARG A 413 9.06 -22.44 -18.87
CA ARG A 413 9.39 -22.67 -20.29
C ARG A 413 8.11 -22.89 -21.09
N LEU A 414 7.69 -21.86 -21.84
CA LEU A 414 7.50 -21.87 -23.30
C LEU A 414 7.22 -20.46 -23.81
#